data_AF-A0ABD2P0P8-F1
#
_entry.id   AF-A0ABD2P0P8-F1
#
_cell.length_a   1.000
_cell.length_b   1.000
_cell.length_c   1.000
_cell.angle_alpha   90.00
_cell.angle_beta   90.00
_cell.angle_gamma   90.00
#
_symmetry.space_group_name_H-M   'P 1'
#
loop_
_entity.id
_entity.type
_entity.pdbx_description
1 polymer ?
#
loop_
_entity_poly.entity_id
_entity_poly.type
_entity_poly.pdbx_seq_one_letter_code
_entity_poly.pdbx_strand_id
1 'polypeptide(L)'
;MLENISFELSSEEKVCSKECQENLHHTEKETKLLKDKIEKLTADLKNREERISLMKEDQLDKHEKYLEELKNLKEQIVEKHSHIVRLKRNSQVFEEQIDNMKRDLDDLQNEPDKPKQETAEMMQIKKSMLEVMTEKNKVLSSEVENLKNENINLKSINLTSEIISAQNYGEQKEELTTNNETISKLKEKIDKLEAKGLEEAKSMHNAIVSMED
;
A
#
# COMPACT_ATOMS: atom_id res chain seq x y z
N MET A 1 -2.99 21.84 -30.05
CA MET A 1 -3.10 23.26 -30.45
C MET A 1 -3.49 23.27 -31.92
N LEU A 2 -4.78 23.27 -32.22
CA LEU A 2 -5.28 23.60 -33.55
C LEU A 2 -5.58 25.10 -33.53
N GLU A 3 -4.60 25.90 -33.95
CA GLU A 3 -4.79 27.34 -34.05
C GLU A 3 -5.88 27.65 -35.08
N ASN A 4 -6.67 28.68 -34.78
CA ASN A 4 -7.79 29.18 -35.58
C ASN A 4 -7.38 29.40 -37.04
N ILE A 5 -7.75 28.47 -37.92
CA ILE A 5 -7.82 28.74 -39.35
C ILE A 5 -9.14 29.48 -39.57
N SER A 6 -9.10 30.80 -39.42
CA SER A 6 -10.17 31.69 -39.88
C SER A 6 -9.84 32.11 -41.31
N PHE A 7 -10.60 31.60 -42.27
CA PHE A 7 -10.46 31.93 -43.68
C PHE A 7 -11.30 33.19 -43.97
N GLU A 8 -10.69 34.36 -44.00
CA GLU A 8 -11.34 35.56 -44.54
C GLU A 8 -11.31 35.47 -46.07
N LEU A 9 -12.47 35.19 -46.68
CA LEU A 9 -12.65 35.24 -48.13
C LEU A 9 -12.74 36.72 -48.56
N SER A 10 -11.74 37.21 -49.28
CA SER A 10 -11.82 38.50 -49.99
C SER A 10 -12.87 38.44 -51.09
N SER A 11 -13.60 39.53 -51.25
CA SER A 11 -14.81 39.70 -52.07
C SER A 11 -14.59 39.70 -53.60
N GLU A 12 -13.85 38.72 -54.13
CA GLU A 12 -13.75 38.48 -55.57
C GLU A 12 -14.50 37.18 -55.90
N GLU A 13 -15.70 37.32 -56.45
CA GLU A 13 -16.57 36.23 -56.90
C GLU A 13 -15.88 35.39 -57.98
N LYS A 14 -15.15 34.34 -57.59
CA LYS A 14 -14.88 33.20 -58.45
C LYS A 14 -16.09 32.28 -58.44
N VAL A 15 -16.68 32.06 -59.61
CA VAL A 15 -17.78 31.11 -59.82
C VAL A 15 -17.27 29.69 -59.57
N CYS A 16 -17.28 29.28 -58.31
CA CYS A 16 -17.12 27.88 -57.91
C CYS A 16 -18.32 27.11 -58.49
N SER A 17 -18.03 26.07 -59.29
CA SER A 17 -19.08 25.22 -59.88
C SER A 17 -19.96 24.60 -58.78
N LYS A 18 -21.19 24.19 -59.13
CA LYS A 18 -22.09 23.54 -58.16
C LYS A 18 -21.44 22.32 -57.48
N GLU A 19 -20.63 21.58 -58.21
CA GLU A 19 -19.84 20.44 -57.74
C GLU A 19 -18.73 20.85 -56.76
N CYS A 20 -18.10 22.01 -56.98
CA CYS A 20 -17.15 22.62 -56.04
C CYS A 20 -17.83 23.06 -54.73
N GLN A 21 -19.02 23.64 -54.78
CA GLN A 21 -19.78 24.02 -53.58
C GLN A 21 -20.27 22.80 -52.78
N GLU A 22 -20.69 21.74 -53.47
CA GLU A 22 -21.11 20.48 -52.84
C GLU A 22 -19.92 19.77 -52.17
N ASN A 23 -18.74 19.75 -52.81
CA ASN A 23 -17.51 19.20 -52.24
C ASN A 23 -17.02 20.01 -51.03
N LEU A 24 -17.03 21.36 -51.12
CA LEU A 24 -16.64 22.22 -50.01
C LEU A 24 -17.53 22.00 -48.78
N HIS A 25 -18.85 22.01 -48.97
CA HIS A 25 -19.80 21.76 -47.88
C HIS A 25 -19.70 20.34 -47.31
N HIS A 26 -19.35 19.35 -48.12
CA HIS A 26 -19.10 18.00 -47.64
C HIS A 26 -17.87 17.95 -46.74
N THR A 27 -16.74 18.50 -47.20
CA THR A 27 -15.49 18.52 -46.42
C THR A 27 -15.61 19.39 -45.15
N GLU A 28 -16.35 20.51 -45.18
CA GLU A 28 -16.65 21.30 -43.98
C GLU A 28 -17.41 20.48 -42.93
N LYS A 29 -18.40 19.69 -43.36
CA LYS A 29 -19.16 18.80 -42.46
C LYS A 29 -18.28 17.70 -41.89
N GLU A 30 -17.43 17.08 -42.71
CA GLU A 30 -16.50 16.04 -42.27
C GLU A 30 -15.44 16.58 -41.29
N THR A 31 -14.86 17.75 -41.61
CA THR A 31 -13.89 18.43 -40.75
C THR A 31 -14.50 18.80 -39.40
N LYS A 32 -15.73 19.33 -39.40
CA LYS A 32 -16.47 19.62 -38.16
C LYS A 32 -16.72 18.36 -37.35
N LEU A 33 -17.15 17.28 -37.99
CA LEU A 33 -17.38 16.00 -37.33
C LEU A 33 -16.09 15.39 -36.75
N LEU A 34 -14.96 15.53 -37.46
CA LEU A 34 -13.65 15.11 -36.96
C LEU A 34 -13.22 15.94 -35.77
N LYS A 35 -13.39 17.27 -35.83
CA LYS A 35 -13.10 18.17 -34.72
C LYS A 35 -13.92 17.82 -33.47
N ASP A 36 -15.23 17.64 -33.61
CA ASP A 36 -16.11 17.24 -32.50
C ASP A 36 -15.70 15.89 -31.90
N LYS A 37 -15.26 14.93 -32.74
CA LYS A 37 -14.74 13.62 -32.29
C LYS A 37 -13.42 13.76 -31.53
N ILE A 38 -12.49 14.57 -32.03
CA ILE A 38 -11.19 14.83 -31.40
C ILE A 38 -11.40 15.52 -30.06
N GLU A 39 -12.25 16.54 -29.98
CA GLU A 39 -12.57 17.25 -28.74
C GLU A 39 -13.15 16.28 -27.68
N LYS A 40 -14.10 15.44 -28.09
CA LYS A 40 -14.67 14.42 -27.19
C LYS A 40 -13.62 13.42 -26.69
N LEU A 41 -12.81 12.86 -27.59
CA LEU A 41 -11.76 11.92 -27.20
C LEU A 41 -10.68 12.56 -26.34
N THR A 42 -10.37 13.84 -26.57
CA THR A 42 -9.42 14.62 -25.76
C THR A 42 -9.94 14.84 -24.35
N ALA A 43 -11.22 15.16 -24.20
CA ALA A 43 -11.86 15.26 -22.90
C ALA A 43 -11.87 13.91 -22.16
N ASP A 44 -12.20 12.81 -22.86
CA ASP A 44 -12.16 11.46 -22.29
C ASP A 44 -10.73 11.06 -21.87
N LEU A 45 -9.72 11.43 -22.66
CA LEU A 45 -8.31 11.21 -22.34
C LEU A 45 -7.90 11.97 -21.07
N LYS A 46 -8.22 13.27 -21.00
CA LYS A 46 -7.91 14.11 -19.84
C LYS A 46 -8.55 13.58 -18.56
N ASN A 47 -9.83 13.21 -18.60
CA ASN A 47 -10.53 12.63 -17.46
C ASN A 47 -9.87 11.32 -16.99
N ARG A 48 -9.38 10.49 -17.92
CA ARG A 48 -8.66 9.25 -17.57
C ARG A 48 -7.27 9.52 -17.00
N GLU A 49 -6.54 10.49 -17.53
CA GLU A 49 -5.24 10.90 -16.99
C GLU A 49 -5.38 11.46 -15.55
N GLU A 50 -6.40 12.29 -15.30
CA GLU A 50 -6.73 12.79 -13.96
C GLU A 50 -7.09 11.65 -12.99
N ARG A 51 -7.93 10.70 -13.43
CA ARG A 51 -8.26 9.51 -12.62
C ARG A 51 -7.03 8.69 -12.27
N ILE A 52 -6.11 8.44 -13.20
CA ILE A 52 -4.85 7.73 -12.91
C ILE A 52 -4.01 8.51 -11.88
N SER A 53 -3.94 9.84 -12.01
CA SER A 53 -3.18 10.67 -11.06
C SER A 53 -3.72 10.51 -9.64
N LEU A 54 -5.04 10.61 -9.47
CA LEU A 54 -5.70 10.44 -8.17
C LEU A 54 -5.50 9.03 -7.62
N MET A 55 -5.60 7.99 -8.47
CA MET A 55 -5.36 6.61 -8.05
C MET A 55 -3.92 6.39 -7.55
N LYS A 56 -2.92 7.04 -8.17
CA LYS A 56 -1.52 6.94 -7.72
C LYS A 56 -1.28 7.64 -6.39
N GLU A 57 -1.90 8.78 -6.16
CA GLU A 57 -1.79 9.53 -4.91
C GLU A 57 -2.45 8.78 -3.74
N ASP A 58 -3.69 8.31 -3.93
CA ASP A 58 -4.40 7.48 -2.94
C ASP A 58 -3.64 6.17 -2.62
N GLN A 59 -2.93 5.59 -3.59
CA GLN A 59 -2.07 4.43 -3.38
C GLN A 59 -0.86 4.74 -2.49
N LEU A 60 -0.18 5.86 -2.75
CA LEU A 60 0.96 6.30 -1.96
C LEU A 60 0.55 6.51 -0.50
N ASP A 61 -0.54 7.25 -0.27
CA ASP A 61 -1.06 7.52 1.07
C ASP A 61 -1.44 6.24 1.85
N LYS A 62 -2.09 5.29 1.17
CA LYS A 62 -2.45 4.00 1.79
C LYS A 62 -1.22 3.16 2.10
N HIS A 63 -0.25 3.10 1.19
CA HIS A 63 0.98 2.36 1.42
C HIS A 63 1.81 2.94 2.56
N GLU A 64 1.94 4.26 2.65
CA GLU A 64 2.65 4.91 3.76
C GLU A 64 2.00 4.60 5.10
N LYS A 65 0.66 4.64 5.19
CA LYS A 65 -0.07 4.23 6.40
C LYS A 65 0.18 2.78 6.78
N TYR A 66 0.09 1.85 5.82
CA TYR A 66 0.37 0.43 6.08
C TYR A 66 1.80 0.19 6.54
N LEU A 67 2.78 0.88 5.95
CA LEU A 67 4.18 0.76 6.36
C LEU A 67 4.40 1.25 7.80
N GLU A 68 3.74 2.34 8.19
CA GLU A 68 3.83 2.85 9.57
C GLU A 68 3.14 1.90 10.57
N GLU A 69 1.99 1.31 10.22
CA GLU A 69 1.34 0.29 11.05
C GLU A 69 2.21 -0.96 11.23
N LEU A 70 2.84 -1.45 10.15
CA LEU A 70 3.76 -2.59 10.21
C LEU A 70 5.00 -2.28 11.07
N LYS A 71 5.54 -1.06 10.96
CA LYS A 71 6.66 -0.61 11.79
C LYS A 71 6.27 -0.59 13.27
N ASN A 72 5.10 -0.06 13.61
CA ASN A 72 4.57 -0.05 14.97
C ASN A 72 4.35 -1.47 15.53
N LEU A 73 3.79 -2.39 14.72
CA LEU A 73 3.63 -3.79 15.11
C LEU A 73 4.98 -4.47 15.37
N LYS A 74 5.97 -4.21 14.50
CA LYS A 74 7.32 -4.75 14.65
C LYS A 74 8.01 -4.27 15.92
N GLU A 75 7.87 -2.99 16.26
CA GLU A 75 8.40 -2.42 17.50
C GLU A 75 7.77 -3.09 18.73
N GLN A 76 6.44 -3.26 18.75
CA GLN A 76 5.73 -3.96 19.83
C GLN A 76 6.17 -5.42 19.99
N ILE A 77 6.38 -6.13 18.87
CA ILE A 77 6.87 -7.52 18.88
C ILE A 77 8.27 -7.59 19.51
N VAL A 78 9.16 -6.66 19.15
CA VAL A 78 10.52 -6.58 19.69
C VAL A 78 10.49 -6.27 21.19
N GLU A 79 9.68 -5.31 21.62
CA GLU A 79 9.55 -4.93 23.02
C GLU A 79 9.03 -6.10 23.87
N LYS A 80 7.92 -6.73 23.45
CA LYS A 80 7.38 -7.90 24.15
C LYS A 80 8.35 -9.07 24.17
N HIS A 81 9.08 -9.30 23.08
CA HIS A 81 10.11 -10.35 23.05
C HIS A 81 11.24 -10.08 24.06
N SER A 82 11.74 -8.85 24.11
CA SER A 82 12.74 -8.42 25.09
C SER A 82 12.24 -8.60 26.53
N HIS A 83 10.98 -8.27 26.79
CA HIS A 83 10.35 -8.46 28.10
C HIS A 83 10.25 -9.95 28.49
N ILE A 84 9.80 -10.81 27.59
CA ILE A 84 9.77 -12.27 27.79
C ILE A 84 11.16 -12.82 28.14
N VAL A 85 12.20 -12.38 27.43
CA VAL A 85 13.59 -12.82 27.69
C VAL A 85 14.03 -12.41 29.10
N ARG A 86 13.68 -11.19 29.55
CA ARG A 86 13.99 -10.71 30.90
C ARG A 86 13.27 -11.53 31.97
N LEU A 87 11.97 -11.77 31.81
CA LEU A 87 11.17 -12.56 32.75
C LEU A 87 11.65 -14.01 32.83
N LYS A 88 12.01 -14.64 31.70
CA LYS A 88 12.60 -15.98 31.68
C LYS A 88 13.90 -16.06 32.47
N ARG A 89 14.79 -15.08 32.33
CA ARG A 89 16.04 -15.02 33.11
C ARG A 89 15.74 -14.89 34.60
N ASN A 90 14.80 -14.03 34.98
CA ASN A 90 14.42 -13.88 36.40
C ASN A 90 13.83 -15.17 36.95
N SER A 91 12.97 -15.85 36.18
CA SER A 91 12.39 -17.15 36.56
C SER A 91 13.49 -18.21 36.78
N GLN A 92 14.48 -18.29 35.89
CA GLN A 92 15.63 -19.19 36.07
C GLN A 92 16.43 -18.90 37.35
N VAL A 93 16.66 -17.62 37.67
CA VAL A 93 17.32 -17.24 38.93
C VAL A 93 16.49 -17.68 40.14
N PHE A 94 15.15 -17.56 40.08
CA PHE A 94 14.29 -18.07 41.14
C PHE A 94 14.31 -19.59 41.24
N GLU A 95 14.33 -20.32 40.13
CA GLU A 95 14.47 -21.79 40.13
C GLU A 95 15.76 -22.23 40.82
N GLU A 96 16.89 -21.60 40.50
CA GLU A 96 18.17 -21.88 41.16
C GLU A 96 18.12 -21.58 42.66
N GLN A 97 17.51 -20.46 43.07
CA GLN A 97 17.35 -20.11 44.49
C GLN A 97 16.44 -21.09 45.23
N ILE A 98 15.36 -21.54 44.61
CA ILE A 98 14.44 -22.56 45.14
C ILE A 98 15.21 -23.87 45.36
N ASP A 99 15.99 -24.30 44.38
CA ASP A 99 16.73 -25.57 44.47
C ASP A 99 17.87 -25.49 45.50
N ASN A 100 18.52 -24.34 45.65
CA ASN A 100 19.45 -24.10 46.74
C ASN A 100 18.76 -24.20 48.11
N MET A 101 17.61 -23.56 48.28
CA MET A 101 16.86 -23.62 49.56
C MET A 101 16.35 -25.03 49.90
N LYS A 102 15.97 -25.83 48.90
CA LYS A 102 15.59 -27.23 49.12
C LYS A 102 16.78 -28.02 49.66
N ARG A 103 17.96 -27.88 49.05
CA ARG A 103 19.19 -28.53 49.52
C ARG A 103 19.56 -28.08 50.93
N ASP A 104 19.49 -26.78 51.18
CA ASP A 104 19.69 -26.18 52.51
C ASP A 104 18.74 -26.72 53.59
N LEU A 105 17.49 -26.99 53.22
CA LEU A 105 16.49 -27.60 54.11
C LEU A 105 16.80 -29.07 54.36
N ASP A 106 17.18 -29.80 53.32
CA ASP A 106 17.60 -31.20 53.43
C ASP A 106 18.84 -31.33 54.33
N ASP A 107 19.83 -30.45 54.16
CA ASP A 107 21.04 -30.42 54.98
C ASP A 107 20.71 -30.13 56.45
N LEU A 108 19.85 -29.14 56.73
CA LEU A 108 19.38 -28.84 58.09
C LEU A 108 18.56 -29.97 58.72
N GLN A 109 17.83 -30.74 57.90
CA GLN A 109 17.02 -31.86 58.38
C GLN A 109 17.87 -33.08 58.74
N ASN A 110 19.04 -33.21 58.11
CA ASN A 110 19.95 -34.34 58.28
C ASN A 110 21.16 -34.02 59.19
N GLU A 111 21.20 -32.83 59.80
CA GLU A 111 22.33 -32.40 60.63
C GLU A 111 22.27 -33.04 62.04
N PRO A 112 23.26 -33.86 62.44
CA PRO A 112 23.14 -34.70 63.64
C PRO A 112 23.34 -33.96 64.97
N ASP A 113 23.97 -32.78 64.99
CA ASP A 113 24.58 -32.21 66.22
C ASP A 113 24.14 -30.76 66.58
N LYS A 114 23.04 -30.22 66.04
CA LYS A 114 22.59 -28.85 66.35
C LYS A 114 21.50 -28.73 67.44
N PRO A 115 21.40 -27.57 68.13
CA PRO A 115 20.29 -27.27 69.04
C PRO A 115 18.95 -27.38 68.31
N LYS A 116 18.09 -28.31 68.75
CA LYS A 116 16.83 -28.64 68.07
C LYS A 116 15.88 -27.46 67.90
N GLN A 117 15.93 -26.48 68.80
CA GLN A 117 15.03 -25.33 68.78
C GLN A 117 15.44 -24.27 67.73
N GLU A 118 16.69 -23.82 67.75
CA GLU A 118 17.20 -22.87 66.74
C GLU A 118 17.16 -23.46 65.33
N THR A 119 17.41 -24.78 65.19
CA THR A 119 17.33 -25.50 63.91
C THR A 119 15.88 -25.59 63.41
N ALA A 120 14.91 -25.81 64.30
CA ALA A 120 13.49 -25.85 63.95
C ALA A 120 12.96 -24.48 63.53
N GLU A 121 13.31 -23.42 64.25
CA GLU A 121 12.94 -22.04 63.90
C GLU A 121 13.54 -21.62 62.55
N MET A 122 14.82 -21.92 62.32
CA MET A 122 15.48 -21.64 61.05
C MET A 122 14.89 -22.46 59.89
N MET A 123 14.57 -23.74 60.11
CA MET A 123 13.91 -24.57 59.12
C MET A 123 12.51 -24.04 58.78
N GLN A 124 11.75 -23.56 59.76
CA GLN A 124 10.43 -22.97 59.53
C GLN A 124 10.52 -21.69 58.69
N ILE A 125 11.49 -20.82 58.98
CA ILE A 125 11.76 -19.63 58.17
C ILE A 125 12.12 -20.02 56.73
N LYS A 126 13.03 -20.98 56.54
CA LYS A 126 13.42 -21.44 55.19
C LYS A 126 12.25 -22.06 54.42
N LYS A 127 11.36 -22.82 55.08
CA LYS A 127 10.13 -23.35 54.47
C LYS A 127 9.20 -22.22 54.01
N SER A 128 8.95 -21.22 54.85
CA SER A 128 8.13 -20.06 54.46
C SER A 128 8.75 -19.26 53.32
N MET A 129 10.08 -19.08 53.30
CA MET A 129 10.77 -18.44 52.19
C MET A 129 10.67 -19.25 50.89
N LEU A 130 10.81 -20.58 50.98
CA LEU A 130 10.66 -21.50 49.86
C LEU A 130 9.25 -21.43 49.24
N GLU A 131 8.20 -21.39 50.07
CA GLU A 131 6.82 -21.23 49.60
C GLU A 131 6.63 -19.91 48.84
N VAL A 132 7.10 -18.79 49.40
CA VAL A 132 7.02 -17.47 48.76
C VAL A 132 7.76 -17.44 47.42
N MET A 133 8.97 -18.02 47.35
CA MET A 133 9.73 -18.06 46.09
C MET A 133 9.08 -18.96 45.05
N THR A 134 8.55 -20.12 45.46
CA THR A 134 7.86 -21.05 44.55
C THR A 134 6.65 -20.40 43.91
N GLU A 135 5.84 -19.67 44.70
CA GLU A 135 4.67 -18.97 44.16
C GLU A 135 5.08 -17.79 43.25
N LYS A 136 6.12 -17.02 43.63
CA LYS A 136 6.67 -15.98 42.74
C LYS A 136 7.14 -16.54 41.40
N ASN A 137 7.86 -17.67 41.41
CA ASN A 137 8.34 -18.30 40.19
C ASN A 137 7.19 -18.82 39.31
N LYS A 138 6.12 -19.34 39.94
CA LYS A 138 4.91 -19.76 39.24
C LYS A 138 4.18 -18.58 38.58
N VAL A 139 4.07 -17.44 39.27
CA VAL A 139 3.48 -16.22 38.71
C VAL A 139 4.30 -15.73 37.50
N LEU A 140 5.63 -15.67 37.63
CA LEU A 140 6.51 -15.28 36.52
C LEU A 140 6.41 -16.23 35.33
N SER A 141 6.34 -17.54 35.58
CA SER A 141 6.19 -18.55 34.53
C SER A 141 4.87 -18.39 33.77
N SER A 142 3.79 -18.09 34.49
CA SER A 142 2.47 -17.79 33.91
C SER A 142 2.49 -16.51 33.06
N GLU A 143 3.13 -15.45 33.57
CA GLU A 143 3.28 -14.18 32.84
C GLU A 143 4.08 -14.35 31.55
N VAL A 144 5.17 -15.13 31.59
CA VAL A 144 5.95 -15.51 30.40
C VAL A 144 5.08 -16.22 29.37
N GLU A 145 4.22 -17.15 29.79
CA GLU A 145 3.38 -17.91 28.87
C GLU A 145 2.29 -17.03 28.23
N ASN A 146 1.65 -16.17 29.02
CA ASN A 146 0.68 -15.20 28.51
C ASN A 146 1.31 -14.26 27.47
N LEU A 147 2.49 -13.72 27.77
CA LEU A 147 3.21 -12.82 26.86
C LEU A 147 3.67 -13.53 25.58
N LYS A 148 4.05 -14.82 25.64
CA LYS A 148 4.35 -15.59 24.42
C LYS A 148 3.12 -15.68 23.52
N ASN A 149 1.96 -15.97 24.09
CA ASN A 149 0.71 -16.08 23.33
C ASN A 149 0.33 -14.73 22.69
N GLU A 150 0.47 -13.62 23.43
CA GLU A 150 0.28 -12.28 22.88
C GLU A 150 1.25 -11.98 21.73
N ASN A 151 2.53 -12.34 21.88
CA ASN A 151 3.55 -12.14 20.85
C ASN A 151 3.27 -12.98 19.58
N ILE A 152 2.78 -14.21 19.74
CA ILE A 152 2.34 -15.07 18.63
C ILE A 152 1.17 -14.41 17.89
N ASN A 153 0.17 -13.90 18.62
CA ASN A 153 -0.97 -13.21 18.03
C ASN A 153 -0.54 -11.96 17.24
N LEU A 154 0.36 -11.14 17.80
CA LEU A 154 0.90 -9.96 17.11
C LEU A 154 1.67 -10.33 15.84
N LYS A 155 2.48 -11.40 15.86
CA LYS A 155 3.16 -11.90 14.66
C LYS A 155 2.18 -12.36 13.59
N SER A 156 1.09 -13.02 13.98
CA SER A 156 0.03 -13.46 13.07
C SER A 156 -0.69 -12.28 12.44
N ILE A 157 -1.01 -11.24 13.23
CA ILE A 157 -1.57 -9.98 12.74
C ILE A 157 -0.61 -9.33 11.74
N ASN A 158 0.68 -9.21 12.08
CA ASN A 158 1.68 -8.62 11.19
C ASN A 158 1.76 -9.34 9.83
N LEU A 159 1.78 -10.68 9.82
CA LEU A 159 1.75 -11.48 8.59
C LEU A 159 0.46 -11.30 7.79
N THR A 160 -0.69 -11.23 8.46
CA THR A 160 -1.98 -11.00 7.80
C THR A 160 -2.03 -9.63 7.14
N SER A 161 -1.54 -8.59 7.83
CA SER A 161 -1.44 -7.24 7.29
C SER A 161 -0.49 -7.16 6.09
N GLU A 162 0.65 -7.85 6.12
CA GLU A 162 1.57 -7.94 4.98
C GLU A 162 0.91 -8.60 3.76
N ILE A 163 0.15 -9.67 3.97
CA ILE A 163 -0.59 -10.37 2.89
C ILE A 163 -1.66 -9.46 2.27
N ILE A 164 -2.48 -8.79 3.10
CA ILE A 164 -3.52 -7.87 2.62
C ILE A 164 -2.89 -6.70 1.84
N SER A 165 -1.79 -6.15 2.34
CA SER A 165 -1.06 -5.07 1.66
C SER A 165 -0.57 -5.51 0.28
N ALA A 166 -0.01 -6.72 0.17
CA ALA A 166 0.46 -7.27 -1.09
C ALA A 166 -0.68 -7.56 -2.09
N GLN A 167 -1.82 -8.06 -1.61
CA GLN A 167 -3.00 -8.32 -2.44
C GLN A 167 -3.61 -7.02 -2.98
N ASN A 168 -3.80 -6.02 -2.11
CA ASN A 168 -4.30 -4.71 -2.51
C ASN A 168 -3.41 -4.05 -3.57
N TYR A 169 -2.08 -4.16 -3.42
CA TYR A 169 -1.13 -3.66 -4.41
C TYR A 169 -1.26 -4.39 -5.77
N GLY A 170 -1.50 -5.70 -5.76
CA GLY A 170 -1.68 -6.52 -6.97
C GLY A 170 -2.88 -6.08 -7.81
N GLU A 171 -4.06 -5.99 -7.20
CA GLU A 171 -5.31 -5.58 -7.87
C GLU A 171 -5.21 -4.15 -8.42
N GLN A 172 -4.65 -3.25 -7.62
CA GLN A 172 -4.49 -1.84 -7.99
C GLN A 172 -3.47 -1.63 -9.12
N LYS A 173 -2.40 -2.44 -9.17
CA LYS A 173 -1.44 -2.47 -10.28
C LYS A 173 -2.08 -2.92 -11.58
N GLU A 174 -2.99 -3.90 -11.52
CA GLU A 174 -3.73 -4.38 -12.69
C GLU A 174 -4.68 -3.30 -13.23
N GLU A 175 -5.38 -2.58 -12.35
CA GLU A 175 -6.25 -1.46 -12.74
C GLU A 175 -5.46 -0.30 -13.36
N LEU A 176 -4.29 0.04 -12.82
CA LEU A 176 -3.39 1.04 -13.40
C LEU A 176 -2.87 0.62 -14.78
N THR A 177 -2.51 -0.66 -14.94
CA THR A 177 -2.03 -1.20 -16.22
C THR A 177 -3.12 -1.08 -17.28
N THR A 178 -4.34 -1.51 -16.95
CA THR A 178 -5.51 -1.44 -17.84
C THR A 178 -5.83 0.00 -18.27
N ASN A 179 -5.79 0.96 -17.33
CA ASN A 179 -6.04 2.36 -17.65
C ASN A 179 -4.93 2.97 -18.53
N ASN A 180 -3.65 2.64 -18.26
CA ASN A 180 -2.53 3.09 -19.09
C ASN A 180 -2.63 2.56 -20.52
N GLU A 181 -2.97 1.28 -20.73
CA GLU A 181 -3.21 0.73 -22.07
C GLU A 181 -4.36 1.44 -22.79
N THR A 182 -5.42 1.75 -22.05
CA THR A 182 -6.59 2.47 -22.57
C THR A 182 -6.23 3.90 -22.98
N ILE A 183 -5.40 4.60 -22.20
CA ILE A 183 -4.84 5.91 -22.55
C ILE A 183 -4.00 5.83 -23.81
N SER A 184 -3.12 4.83 -23.93
CA SER A 184 -2.29 4.64 -25.14
C SER A 184 -3.16 4.46 -26.39
N LYS A 185 -4.22 3.64 -26.30
CA LYS A 185 -5.19 3.45 -27.40
C LYS A 185 -5.97 4.72 -27.73
N LEU A 186 -6.30 5.55 -26.73
CA LEU A 186 -6.95 6.84 -26.95
C LEU A 186 -6.03 7.83 -27.65
N LYS A 187 -4.77 7.93 -27.21
CA LYS A 187 -3.74 8.78 -27.85
C LYS A 187 -3.55 8.41 -29.31
N GLU A 188 -3.35 7.12 -29.59
CA GLU A 188 -3.22 6.62 -30.97
C GLU A 188 -4.45 6.95 -31.84
N LYS A 189 -5.65 6.89 -31.26
CA LYS A 189 -6.89 7.22 -31.98
C LYS A 189 -6.99 8.72 -32.28
N ILE A 190 -6.59 9.58 -31.35
CA ILE A 190 -6.53 11.03 -31.57
C ILE A 190 -5.52 11.32 -32.68
N ASP A 191 -4.30 10.79 -32.59
CA ASP A 191 -3.24 10.99 -33.58
C ASP A 191 -3.70 10.61 -35.00
N LYS A 192 -4.40 9.46 -35.14
CA LYS A 192 -4.96 9.02 -36.43
C LYS A 192 -6.05 9.95 -36.96
N LEU A 193 -6.90 10.48 -36.10
CA LEU A 193 -7.97 11.42 -36.51
C LEU A 193 -7.40 12.80 -36.86
N GLU A 194 -6.38 13.26 -36.14
CA GLU A 194 -5.66 14.49 -36.45
C GLU A 194 -4.94 14.38 -37.80
N ALA A 195 -4.27 13.25 -38.05
CA ALA A 195 -3.65 12.96 -39.35
C ALA A 195 -4.68 12.97 -40.49
N LYS A 196 -5.84 12.32 -40.29
CA LYS A 196 -6.93 12.33 -41.28
C LYS A 196 -7.47 13.74 -41.52
N GLY A 197 -7.71 14.51 -40.46
CA GLY A 197 -8.19 15.89 -40.58
C GLY A 197 -7.19 16.79 -41.31
N LEU A 198 -5.89 16.56 -41.11
CA LEU A 198 -4.84 17.26 -41.85
C LEU A 198 -4.82 16.88 -43.34
N GLU A 199 -5.01 15.61 -43.69
CA GLU A 199 -5.12 15.15 -45.07
C GLU A 199 -6.35 15.76 -45.78
N GLU A 200 -7.51 15.77 -45.12
CA GLU A 200 -8.74 16.39 -45.66
C GLU A 200 -8.56 17.90 -45.89
N ALA A 201 -7.95 18.60 -44.93
CA ALA A 201 -7.66 20.03 -45.08
C ALA A 201 -6.68 20.32 -46.23
N LYS A 202 -5.63 19.50 -46.40
CA LYS A 202 -4.70 19.60 -47.54
C LYS A 202 -5.38 19.32 -48.87
N SER A 203 -6.25 18.32 -48.92
CA SER A 203 -7.03 17.99 -50.13
C SER A 203 -7.93 19.17 -50.53
N MET A 204 -8.58 19.80 -49.56
CA MET A 204 -9.40 21.00 -49.78
C MET A 204 -8.55 22.17 -50.32
N HIS A 205 -7.40 22.44 -49.69
CA HIS A 205 -6.49 23.49 -50.13
C HIS A 205 -6.03 23.27 -51.58
N ASN A 206 -5.61 22.05 -51.92
CA ASN A 206 -5.17 21.71 -53.28
C ASN A 206 -6.31 21.83 -54.30
N ALA A 207 -7.54 21.45 -53.94
CA ALA A 207 -8.70 21.61 -54.80
C ALA A 207 -8.99 23.09 -55.08
N ILE A 208 -8.93 23.95 -54.05
CA ILE A 208 -9.12 25.39 -54.21
C ILE A 208 -8.03 25.99 -55.12
N VAL A 209 -6.75 25.71 -54.83
CA VAL A 209 -5.62 26.26 -55.59
C VAL A 209 -5.62 25.81 -57.06
N SER A 210 -5.95 24.54 -57.33
CA SER A 210 -5.99 24.01 -58.70
C SER A 210 -7.12 24.59 -59.57
N MET A 211 -8.06 25.35 -58.96
CA MET A 211 -9.12 26.07 -59.67
C MET A 211 -8.79 27.56 -59.87
N GLU A 212 -7.65 28.03 -59.35
CA GLU A 212 -7.18 29.40 -59.54
C GLU A 212 -6.22 29.59 -60.73
N ASP A 213 -5.72 28.48 -61.28
CA ASP A 213 -4.91 28.38 -62.52
C ASP A 213 -5.79 28.05 -63.74
#